data_AF-A0A2V4D9V1-F1
#
_entry.id   AF-A0A2V4D9V1-F1
#
_cell.length_a   1.000
_cell.length_b   1.000
_cell.length_c   1.000
_cell.angle_alpha   90.00
_cell.angle_beta   90.00
_cell.angle_gamma   90.00
#
_symmetry.space_group_name_H-M   'P 1'
#
loop_
_entity.id
_entity.type
_entity.pdbx_description
1 polymer ?
#
loop_
_entity_poly.entity_id
_entity_poly.type
_entity_poly.pdbx_seq_one_letter_code
_entity_poly.pdbx_strand_id
1 'polypeptide(L)'
;DQTEKMDAWSEYTRDAIEEYLSREIDDVTNALGVTSYSYVPPIGSNEWDTYLSKPNWRESKFDEKTQEEIRAYFDEVMPAKSKQGVYNPKANGTQNHQALDYTIHELLNASIDVVLIGAPHHPWVNDYLEPSQLDGMNETYAHYSQFEGVTALQMYWDEWPTEAFSDRNHLDSDGREIFCERVTPVIDSIISTRLN
;
A
#
# COMPACT_ATOMS: atom_id res chain seq x y z
N ASP A 1 26.57 14.23 -10.47
CA ASP A 1 25.13 14.00 -10.70
C ASP A 1 24.83 12.60 -11.27
N GLN A 2 25.33 12.21 -12.46
CA GLN A 2 25.23 10.78 -12.88
C GLN A 2 26.12 9.82 -12.08
N THR A 3 27.27 10.31 -11.60
CA THR A 3 28.24 9.54 -10.82
C THR A 3 27.73 9.15 -9.43
N GLU A 4 27.07 10.08 -8.71
CA GLU A 4 26.45 9.81 -7.40
C GLU A 4 25.31 8.80 -7.48
N LYS A 5 24.51 8.83 -8.55
CA LYS A 5 23.48 7.81 -8.76
C LYS A 5 24.12 6.45 -9.00
N MET A 6 25.11 6.34 -9.88
CA MET A 6 25.83 5.08 -10.11
C MET A 6 26.47 4.52 -8.84
N ASP A 7 27.05 5.38 -8.00
CA ASP A 7 27.67 4.98 -6.74
C ASP A 7 26.61 4.44 -5.75
N ALA A 8 25.48 5.13 -5.59
CA ALA A 8 24.37 4.68 -4.74
C ALA A 8 23.77 3.35 -5.22
N TRP A 9 23.50 3.20 -6.53
CA TRP A 9 23.04 1.92 -7.09
C TRP A 9 24.10 0.82 -6.91
N SER A 10 25.40 1.14 -6.94
CA SER A 10 26.46 0.16 -6.76
C SER A 10 26.56 -0.36 -5.32
N GLU A 11 26.31 0.48 -4.32
CA GLU A 11 26.31 0.10 -2.91
C GLU A 11 25.13 -0.83 -2.61
N TYR A 12 23.90 -0.45 -2.97
CA TYR A 12 22.73 -1.32 -2.78
C TYR A 12 22.82 -2.64 -3.55
N THR A 13 23.40 -2.63 -4.75
CA THR A 13 23.57 -3.85 -5.54
C THR A 13 24.64 -4.77 -4.95
N ARG A 14 25.73 -4.21 -4.42
CA ARG A 14 26.79 -5.00 -3.77
C ARG A 14 26.29 -5.63 -2.48
N ASP A 15 25.64 -4.85 -1.62
CA ASP A 15 25.09 -5.35 -0.36
C ASP A 15 24.03 -6.43 -0.61
N ALA A 16 23.18 -6.26 -1.64
CA ALA A 16 22.19 -7.26 -2.02
C ALA A 16 22.81 -8.55 -2.57
N ILE A 17 23.90 -8.45 -3.35
CA ILE A 17 24.63 -9.61 -3.89
C ILE A 17 25.40 -10.32 -2.78
N GLU A 18 26.07 -9.58 -1.89
CA GLU A 18 26.79 -10.15 -0.74
C GLU A 18 25.82 -10.84 0.22
N GLU A 19 24.69 -10.21 0.55
CA GLU A 19 23.66 -10.83 1.37
C GLU A 19 23.07 -12.08 0.72
N TYR A 20 22.82 -12.06 -0.61
CA TYR A 20 22.35 -13.22 -1.35
C TYR A 20 23.37 -14.37 -1.31
N LEU A 21 24.65 -14.09 -1.55
CA LEU A 21 25.72 -15.09 -1.55
C LEU A 21 26.01 -15.62 -0.14
N SER A 22 26.01 -14.76 0.88
CA SER A 22 26.18 -15.17 2.28
C SER A 22 25.06 -16.10 2.73
N ARG A 23 23.80 -15.80 2.37
CA ARG A 23 22.66 -16.69 2.68
C ARG A 23 22.80 -18.07 2.04
N GLU A 24 23.29 -18.13 0.81
CA GLU A 24 23.45 -19.37 0.07
C GLU A 24 24.63 -20.21 0.57
N ILE A 25 25.70 -19.55 1.02
CA ILE A 25 26.87 -20.22 1.63
C ILE A 25 26.52 -20.77 3.02
N ASP A 26 25.75 -20.02 3.81
CA ASP A 26 25.44 -20.36 5.20
C ASP A 26 24.20 -21.25 5.35
N ASP A 27 23.56 -21.66 4.25
CA ASP A 27 22.27 -22.40 4.21
C ASP A 27 21.20 -21.72 5.10
N VAL A 28 21.27 -20.39 5.18
CA VAL A 28 20.35 -19.57 5.95
C VAL A 28 19.10 -19.38 5.11
N THR A 29 18.25 -20.40 5.15
CA THR A 29 16.90 -20.27 4.62
C THR A 29 16.13 -19.31 5.53
N ASN A 30 15.94 -18.06 5.08
CA ASN A 30 14.87 -17.19 5.56
C ASN A 30 13.48 -17.73 5.15
N ALA A 31 13.35 -19.04 4.96
CA ALA A 31 12.09 -19.71 4.70
C ALA A 31 11.26 -19.62 5.97
N LEU A 32 10.66 -18.45 6.17
CA LEU A 32 9.51 -18.26 7.01
C LEU A 32 8.55 -19.40 6.65
N GLY A 33 8.04 -20.09 7.67
CA GLY A 33 7.15 -21.22 7.45
C GLY A 33 6.06 -20.86 6.43
N VAL A 34 5.59 -21.84 5.67
CA VAL A 34 4.63 -21.64 4.56
C VAL A 34 3.35 -20.88 4.94
N THR A 35 3.05 -20.76 6.24
CA THR A 35 1.93 -20.00 6.81
C THR A 35 2.25 -18.53 7.14
N SER A 36 3.50 -18.11 6.99
CA SER A 36 3.92 -16.74 7.29
C SER A 36 3.34 -15.75 6.28
N TYR A 37 2.91 -14.59 6.77
CA TYR A 37 2.42 -13.50 5.92
C TYR A 37 3.50 -12.93 4.96
N SER A 38 4.78 -13.18 5.23
CA SER A 38 5.88 -12.79 4.33
C SER A 38 6.44 -13.97 3.52
N TYR A 39 5.80 -15.15 3.59
CA TYR A 39 6.17 -16.27 2.74
C TYR A 39 5.74 -15.98 1.29
N VAL A 40 6.67 -16.20 0.37
CA VAL A 40 6.45 -16.11 -1.08
C VAL A 40 6.88 -17.45 -1.67
N PRO A 41 5.98 -18.23 -2.30
CA PRO A 41 6.36 -19.49 -2.93
C PRO A 41 7.30 -19.23 -4.13
N PRO A 42 8.11 -20.22 -4.54
CA PRO A 42 8.92 -20.10 -5.75
C PRO A 42 8.06 -19.85 -6.99
N ILE A 43 8.55 -19.00 -7.90
CA ILE A 43 7.88 -18.71 -9.17
C ILE A 43 7.70 -20.02 -9.95
N GLY A 44 6.47 -20.29 -10.40
CA GLY A 44 6.12 -21.50 -11.16
C GLY A 44 5.90 -22.77 -10.32
N SER A 45 5.88 -22.67 -8.99
CA SER A 45 5.42 -23.77 -8.14
C SER A 45 3.89 -23.94 -8.24
N ASN A 46 3.37 -25.09 -7.79
CA ASN A 46 1.93 -25.35 -7.78
C ASN A 46 1.16 -24.34 -6.90
N GLU A 47 1.83 -23.81 -5.88
CA GLU A 47 1.31 -22.84 -4.92
C GLU A 47 1.39 -21.40 -5.44
N TRP A 48 2.14 -21.12 -6.51
CA TRP A 48 2.36 -19.78 -7.05
C TRP A 48 1.06 -19.11 -7.47
N ASP A 49 0.23 -19.78 -8.27
CA ASP A 49 -1.04 -19.21 -8.75
C ASP A 49 -2.04 -18.98 -7.61
N THR A 50 -2.02 -19.86 -6.61
CA THR A 50 -2.83 -19.72 -5.39
C THR A 50 -2.35 -18.50 -4.59
N TYR A 51 -1.04 -18.33 -4.43
CA TYR A 51 -0.45 -17.19 -3.74
C TYR A 51 -0.75 -15.86 -4.44
N LEU A 52 -0.70 -15.82 -5.79
CA LEU A 52 -1.07 -14.63 -6.55
C LEU A 52 -2.55 -14.25 -6.36
N SER A 53 -3.42 -15.25 -6.21
CA SER A 53 -4.85 -15.04 -6.00
C SER A 53 -5.19 -14.70 -4.54
N LYS A 54 -4.52 -15.35 -3.58
CA LYS A 54 -4.79 -15.26 -2.15
C LYS A 54 -3.47 -15.41 -1.37
N PRO A 55 -2.68 -14.32 -1.24
CA PRO A 55 -1.43 -14.37 -0.48
C PRO A 55 -1.72 -14.57 1.01
N ASN A 56 -0.76 -15.11 1.75
CA ASN A 56 -0.85 -15.13 3.21
C ASN A 56 -0.96 -13.70 3.75
N TRP A 57 -1.77 -13.51 4.77
CA TRP A 57 -1.87 -12.22 5.47
C TRP A 57 -1.74 -12.42 6.97
N ARG A 58 -1.41 -11.32 7.64
CA ARG A 58 -1.30 -11.30 9.09
C ARG A 58 -2.69 -11.23 9.71
N GLU A 59 -2.89 -11.96 10.80
CA GLU A 59 -4.07 -11.79 11.66
C GLU A 59 -4.20 -10.32 12.11
N SER A 60 -5.45 -9.89 12.30
CA SER A 60 -5.75 -8.55 12.76
C SER A 60 -5.16 -8.32 14.15
N LYS A 61 -4.66 -7.10 14.43
CA LYS A 61 -4.29 -6.75 15.81
C LYS A 61 -5.52 -6.43 16.66
N PHE A 62 -6.68 -6.26 16.03
CA PHE A 62 -7.92 -5.78 16.63
C PHE A 62 -8.97 -6.90 16.81
N ASP A 63 -8.86 -8.05 16.14
CA ASP A 63 -9.86 -9.15 16.24
C ASP A 63 -10.12 -9.61 17.68
N GLU A 64 -9.09 -9.60 18.53
CA GLU A 64 -9.19 -10.02 19.94
C GLU A 64 -9.40 -8.84 20.90
N LYS A 65 -9.66 -7.64 20.39
CA LYS A 65 -9.79 -6.41 21.19
C LYS A 65 -11.21 -5.90 21.24
N THR A 66 -11.59 -5.40 22.39
CA THR A 66 -12.80 -4.59 22.56
C THR A 66 -12.61 -3.20 21.92
N GLN A 67 -13.72 -2.54 21.61
CA GLN A 67 -13.71 -1.17 21.07
C GLN A 67 -12.98 -0.20 22.01
N GLU A 68 -13.10 -0.38 23.33
CA GLU A 68 -12.40 0.41 24.33
C GLU A 68 -10.87 0.20 24.28
N GLU A 69 -10.41 -1.04 24.10
CA GLU A 69 -8.99 -1.36 23.94
C GLU A 69 -8.42 -0.83 22.64
N ILE A 70 -9.18 -0.91 21.55
CA ILE A 70 -8.81 -0.31 20.26
C ILE A 70 -8.70 1.21 20.44
N ARG A 71 -9.67 1.84 21.10
CA ARG A 71 -9.63 3.29 21.34
C ARG A 71 -8.42 3.69 22.17
N ALA A 72 -8.14 2.97 23.26
CA ALA A 72 -6.96 3.20 24.09
C ALA A 72 -5.64 3.07 23.30
N TYR A 73 -5.56 2.09 22.38
CA TYR A 73 -4.44 1.97 21.46
C TYR A 73 -4.28 3.23 20.59
N PHE A 74 -5.36 3.76 20.02
CA PHE A 74 -5.30 5.00 19.23
C PHE A 74 -4.86 6.19 20.10
N ASP A 75 -5.43 6.36 21.29
CA ASP A 75 -5.06 7.44 22.22
C ASP A 75 -3.57 7.39 22.60
N GLU A 76 -2.99 6.19 22.68
CA GLU A 76 -1.56 5.99 22.95
C GLU A 76 -0.68 6.32 21.75
N VAL A 77 -0.98 5.77 20.57
CA VAL A 77 -0.03 5.80 19.44
C VAL A 77 -0.21 7.01 18.53
N MET A 78 -1.44 7.50 18.36
CA MET A 78 -1.72 8.55 17.38
C MET A 78 -1.07 9.89 17.67
N PRO A 79 -0.91 10.36 18.93
CA PRO A 79 -0.22 11.62 19.20
C PRO A 79 1.22 11.69 18.65
N ALA A 80 1.89 10.53 18.57
CA ALA A 80 3.21 10.41 17.95
C ALA A 80 3.12 10.17 16.43
N LYS A 81 2.19 9.30 16.00
CA LYS A 81 2.04 8.94 14.59
C LYS A 81 1.55 10.11 13.75
N SER A 82 0.61 10.92 14.24
CA SER A 82 0.06 12.06 13.51
C SER A 82 1.11 13.08 13.10
N LYS A 83 2.30 13.07 13.70
CA LYS A 83 3.43 13.95 13.36
C LYS A 83 4.36 13.39 12.28
N GLN A 84 4.11 12.16 11.81
CA GLN A 84 4.93 11.48 10.81
C GLN A 84 4.48 11.81 9.38
N GLY A 85 5.36 11.56 8.41
CA GLY A 85 5.15 11.94 7.00
C GLY A 85 3.89 11.33 6.36
N VAL A 86 3.43 10.15 6.81
CA VAL A 86 2.18 9.55 6.34
C VAL A 86 0.95 10.42 6.63
N TYR A 87 0.99 11.20 7.71
CA TYR A 87 -0.08 12.13 8.11
C TYR A 87 0.30 13.60 7.92
N ASN A 88 1.49 13.88 7.36
CA ASN A 88 1.92 15.21 6.96
C ASN A 88 2.55 15.11 5.56
N PRO A 89 1.83 14.57 4.57
CA PRO A 89 2.38 14.40 3.23
C PRO A 89 2.65 15.78 2.62
N LYS A 90 3.80 15.91 1.95
CA LYS A 90 4.00 17.02 1.02
C LYS A 90 3.13 16.79 -0.21
N ALA A 91 2.73 17.87 -0.88
CA ALA A 91 2.00 17.79 -2.15
C ALA A 91 2.88 17.38 -3.35
N ASN A 92 4.20 17.52 -3.25
CA ASN A 92 5.14 17.14 -4.30
C ASN A 92 6.58 17.06 -3.76
N GLY A 93 7.53 16.77 -4.65
CA GLY A 93 8.97 16.94 -4.39
C GLY A 93 9.56 15.91 -3.43
N THR A 94 8.90 14.76 -3.23
CA THR A 94 9.47 13.61 -2.53
C THR A 94 9.85 12.52 -3.52
N GLN A 95 10.74 11.61 -3.12
CA GLN A 95 11.08 10.44 -3.92
C GLN A 95 9.84 9.57 -4.23
N ASN A 96 8.88 9.48 -3.30
CA ASN A 96 7.61 8.77 -3.53
C ASN A 96 6.78 9.41 -4.65
N HIS A 97 6.76 10.75 -4.75
CA HIS A 97 6.10 11.42 -5.87
C HIS A 97 6.79 11.10 -7.19
N GLN A 98 8.13 11.11 -7.23
CA GLN A 98 8.88 10.76 -8.45
C GLN A 98 8.64 9.30 -8.87
N ALA A 99 8.57 8.37 -7.91
CA ALA A 99 8.28 6.97 -8.18
C ALA A 99 6.84 6.79 -8.68
N LEU A 100 5.86 7.42 -8.03
CA LEU A 100 4.46 7.36 -8.44
C LEU A 100 4.27 7.96 -9.84
N ASP A 101 4.88 9.11 -10.11
CA ASP A 101 4.89 9.76 -11.41
C ASP A 101 5.41 8.83 -12.50
N TYR A 102 6.59 8.24 -12.28
CA TYR A 102 7.19 7.28 -13.19
C TYR A 102 6.26 6.07 -13.43
N THR A 103 5.74 5.46 -12.36
CA THR A 103 4.85 4.28 -12.48
C THR A 103 3.60 4.59 -13.29
N ILE A 104 2.92 5.71 -13.02
CA ILE A 104 1.71 6.10 -13.75
C ILE A 104 2.04 6.33 -15.22
N HIS A 105 3.07 7.10 -15.54
CA HIS A 105 3.43 7.39 -16.93
C HIS A 105 3.85 6.13 -17.71
N GLU A 106 4.63 5.24 -17.12
CA GLU A 106 5.04 4.00 -17.80
C GLU A 106 3.85 3.09 -18.08
N LEU A 107 2.90 2.96 -17.15
CA LEU A 107 1.68 2.19 -17.36
C LEU A 107 0.82 2.79 -18.48
N LEU A 108 0.57 4.10 -18.43
CA LEU A 108 -0.23 4.80 -19.45
C LEU A 108 0.44 4.75 -20.83
N ASN A 109 1.76 4.91 -20.91
CA ASN A 109 2.53 4.79 -22.16
C ASN A 109 2.42 3.37 -22.76
N ALA A 110 2.31 2.35 -21.90
CA ALA A 110 2.04 0.98 -22.30
C ALA A 110 0.55 0.70 -22.60
N SER A 111 -0.29 1.75 -22.64
CA SER A 111 -1.75 1.65 -22.82
C SER A 111 -2.46 0.83 -21.74
N ILE A 112 -1.92 0.83 -20.52
CA ILE A 112 -2.53 0.21 -19.34
C ILE A 112 -3.19 1.30 -18.52
N ASP A 113 -4.52 1.22 -18.38
CA ASP A 113 -5.28 2.12 -17.51
C ASP A 113 -4.91 1.91 -16.04
N VAL A 114 -4.92 3.01 -15.28
CA VAL A 114 -4.54 3.02 -13.87
C VAL A 114 -5.76 3.36 -13.02
N VAL A 115 -6.03 2.51 -12.02
CA VAL A 115 -6.95 2.88 -10.92
C VAL A 115 -6.12 3.42 -9.77
N LEU A 116 -6.17 4.73 -9.54
CA LEU A 116 -5.45 5.38 -8.46
C LEU A 116 -6.29 5.32 -7.17
N ILE A 117 -5.85 4.50 -6.22
CA ILE A 117 -6.58 4.25 -4.97
C ILE A 117 -6.02 5.13 -3.85
N GLY A 118 -6.88 5.97 -3.28
CA GLY A 118 -6.63 6.58 -1.98
C GLY A 118 -7.07 5.61 -0.90
N ALA A 119 -6.11 4.85 -0.34
CA ALA A 119 -6.43 3.75 0.58
C ALA A 119 -7.11 4.26 1.86
N PRO A 120 -8.12 3.54 2.37
CA PRO A 120 -8.82 3.94 3.58
C PRO A 120 -7.94 3.78 4.81
N HIS A 121 -8.20 4.61 5.82
CA HIS A 121 -7.64 4.49 7.15
C HIS A 121 -8.77 4.23 8.15
N HIS A 122 -8.43 3.68 9.32
CA HIS A 122 -9.40 3.47 10.38
C HIS A 122 -10.08 4.81 10.72
N PRO A 123 -11.42 4.90 10.80
CA PRO A 123 -12.13 6.18 10.86
C PRO A 123 -11.71 7.07 12.04
N TRP A 124 -11.38 6.47 13.19
CA TRP A 124 -10.88 7.23 14.36
C TRP A 124 -9.51 7.88 14.18
N VAL A 125 -8.75 7.57 13.14
CA VAL A 125 -7.48 8.27 12.85
C VAL A 125 -7.70 9.77 12.73
N ASN A 126 -8.80 10.17 12.09
CA ASN A 126 -9.09 11.57 11.78
C ASN A 126 -9.33 12.42 13.03
N ASP A 127 -9.75 11.81 14.16
CA ASP A 127 -9.92 12.52 15.43
C ASP A 127 -8.59 13.10 15.98
N TYR A 128 -7.45 12.63 15.48
CA TYR A 128 -6.11 13.03 15.93
C TYR A 128 -5.36 13.88 14.92
N LEU A 129 -5.99 14.21 13.79
CA LEU A 129 -5.38 15.00 12.73
C LEU A 129 -5.94 16.42 12.79
N GLU A 130 -5.06 17.40 12.61
CA GLU A 130 -5.50 18.77 12.45
C GLU A 130 -6.22 18.94 11.10
N PRO A 131 -7.12 19.93 10.98
CA PRO A 131 -7.62 20.34 9.67
C PRO A 131 -6.47 20.60 8.70
N SER A 132 -6.66 20.25 7.43
CA SER A 132 -5.67 20.43 6.35
C SER A 132 -4.37 19.62 6.46
N GLN A 133 -4.19 18.79 7.49
CA GLN A 133 -2.94 18.04 7.67
C GLN A 133 -2.64 17.07 6.52
N LEU A 134 -3.68 16.64 5.81
CA LEU A 134 -3.61 15.73 4.66
C LEU A 134 -3.77 16.43 3.31
N ASP A 135 -3.73 17.77 3.26
CA ASP A 135 -3.91 18.51 2.00
C ASP A 135 -2.88 18.12 0.94
N GLY A 136 -1.65 17.79 1.35
CA GLY A 136 -0.65 17.28 0.41
C GLY A 136 -1.07 15.99 -0.29
N MET A 137 -1.76 15.07 0.40
CA MET A 137 -2.32 13.87 -0.25
C MET A 137 -3.43 14.27 -1.23
N ASN A 138 -4.32 15.18 -0.82
CA ASN A 138 -5.43 15.65 -1.66
C ASN A 138 -4.93 16.33 -2.94
N GLU A 139 -3.89 17.16 -2.84
CA GLU A 139 -3.24 17.81 -3.98
C GLU A 139 -2.58 16.80 -4.92
N THR A 140 -1.80 15.85 -4.38
CA THR A 140 -1.19 14.77 -5.17
C THR A 140 -2.26 13.97 -5.91
N TYR A 141 -3.35 13.65 -5.23
CA TYR A 141 -4.46 12.90 -5.79
C TYR A 141 -5.17 13.68 -6.91
N ALA A 142 -5.47 14.96 -6.68
CA ALA A 142 -6.08 15.85 -7.65
C ALA A 142 -5.21 16.02 -8.91
N HIS A 143 -3.89 16.04 -8.76
CA HIS A 143 -2.97 16.12 -9.89
C HIS A 143 -3.08 14.90 -10.82
N TYR A 144 -2.87 13.69 -10.30
CA TYR A 144 -2.87 12.48 -11.12
C TYR A 144 -4.24 12.10 -11.66
N SER A 145 -5.32 12.51 -10.98
CA SER A 145 -6.69 12.28 -11.45
C SER A 145 -7.04 13.04 -12.74
N GLN A 146 -6.19 13.97 -13.18
CA GLN A 146 -6.37 14.71 -14.43
C GLN A 146 -5.85 13.97 -15.66
N PHE A 147 -5.11 12.88 -15.47
CA PHE A 147 -4.45 12.18 -16.57
C PHE A 147 -5.45 11.27 -17.28
N GLU A 148 -5.43 11.30 -18.62
CA GLU A 148 -6.21 10.36 -19.42
C GLU A 148 -5.76 8.92 -19.14
N GLY A 149 -6.72 8.02 -18.95
CA GLY A 149 -6.46 6.62 -18.56
C GLY A 149 -6.26 6.42 -17.05
N VAL A 150 -6.34 7.47 -16.23
CA VAL A 150 -6.37 7.35 -14.77
C VAL A 150 -7.81 7.46 -14.27
N THR A 151 -8.28 6.42 -13.57
CA THR A 151 -9.53 6.45 -12.80
C THR A 151 -9.23 6.61 -11.32
N ALA A 152 -9.75 7.68 -10.73
CA ALA A 152 -9.55 8.00 -9.34
C ALA A 152 -10.63 7.33 -8.46
N LEU A 153 -10.22 6.44 -7.56
CA LEU A 153 -11.04 5.90 -6.47
C LEU A 153 -10.50 6.33 -5.09
N GLN A 154 -11.06 7.41 -4.52
CA GLN A 154 -10.59 8.00 -3.27
C GLN A 154 -11.39 7.45 -2.08
N MET A 155 -10.88 6.40 -1.44
CA MET A 155 -11.56 5.73 -0.34
C MET A 155 -11.14 6.21 1.05
N TYR A 156 -10.12 7.08 1.16
CA TYR A 156 -9.69 7.64 2.45
C TYR A 156 -10.81 8.42 3.15
N TRP A 157 -11.58 9.18 2.38
CA TRP A 157 -12.63 10.06 2.89
C TRP A 157 -14.01 9.38 2.93
N ASP A 158 -14.10 8.13 2.49
CA ASP A 158 -15.34 7.36 2.55
C ASP A 158 -15.65 6.88 3.96
N GLU A 159 -16.90 6.50 4.20
CA GLU A 159 -17.28 5.80 5.42
C GLU A 159 -16.79 4.34 5.38
N TRP A 160 -16.11 3.94 6.45
CA TRP A 160 -15.62 2.57 6.66
C TRP A 160 -15.99 2.07 8.06
N PRO A 161 -16.40 0.80 8.21
CA PRO A 161 -16.55 0.18 9.52
C PRO A 161 -15.21 0.17 10.28
N THR A 162 -15.24 0.37 11.59
CA THR A 162 -14.04 0.23 12.45
C THR A 162 -13.46 -1.18 12.35
N GLU A 163 -14.33 -2.18 12.25
CA GLU A 163 -14.00 -3.61 12.22
C GLU A 163 -13.45 -4.07 10.86
N ALA A 164 -13.25 -3.15 9.92
CA ALA A 164 -12.63 -3.45 8.63
C ALA A 164 -11.10 -3.38 8.68
N PHE A 165 -10.51 -3.13 9.84
CA PHE A 165 -9.11 -2.75 9.96
C PHE A 165 -8.33 -3.59 10.98
N SER A 166 -7.16 -4.04 10.53
CA SER A 166 -6.15 -4.71 11.34
C SER A 166 -5.40 -3.75 12.27
N ASP A 167 -5.26 -2.49 11.86
CA ASP A 167 -4.72 -1.39 12.65
C ASP A 167 -5.13 -0.03 12.06
N ARG A 168 -4.49 1.07 12.46
CA ARG A 168 -4.82 2.42 11.99
C ARG A 168 -4.91 2.60 10.46
N ASN A 169 -4.25 1.78 9.64
CA ASN A 169 -4.16 2.01 8.20
C ASN A 169 -4.07 0.74 7.33
N HIS A 170 -4.37 -0.43 7.88
CA HIS A 170 -4.39 -1.68 7.13
C HIS A 170 -5.74 -2.37 7.30
N LEU A 171 -6.30 -2.84 6.19
CA LEU A 171 -7.53 -3.63 6.19
C LEU A 171 -7.26 -5.06 6.69
N ASP A 172 -8.19 -5.60 7.47
CA ASP A 172 -8.23 -7.02 7.86
C ASP A 172 -8.97 -7.87 6.81
N SER A 173 -9.45 -9.06 7.20
CA SER A 173 -10.17 -9.96 6.29
C SER A 173 -11.47 -9.34 5.78
N ASP A 174 -12.28 -8.80 6.68
CA ASP A 174 -13.61 -8.25 6.35
C ASP A 174 -13.45 -6.95 5.57
N GLY A 175 -12.47 -6.12 5.95
CA GLY A 175 -12.15 -4.91 5.20
C GLY A 175 -11.67 -5.18 3.78
N ARG A 176 -10.94 -6.28 3.55
CA ARG A 176 -10.55 -6.70 2.19
C ARG A 176 -11.75 -7.11 1.35
N GLU A 177 -12.74 -7.78 1.93
CA GLU A 177 -13.98 -8.14 1.24
C GLU A 177 -14.73 -6.87 0.80
N ILE A 178 -14.92 -5.91 1.72
CA ILE A 178 -15.55 -4.62 1.43
C ILE A 178 -14.76 -3.86 0.35
N PHE A 179 -13.43 -3.86 0.43
CA PHE A 179 -12.57 -3.24 -0.58
C PHE A 179 -12.79 -3.86 -1.96
N CYS A 180 -12.82 -5.19 -2.05
CA CYS A 180 -13.10 -5.89 -3.30
C CYS A 180 -14.48 -5.54 -3.86
N GLU A 181 -15.52 -5.49 -3.02
CA GLU A 181 -16.87 -5.10 -3.44
C GLU A 181 -16.93 -3.68 -4.01
N ARG A 182 -16.13 -2.74 -3.47
CA ARG A 182 -16.08 -1.35 -3.94
C ARG A 182 -15.24 -1.19 -5.21
N VAL A 183 -14.13 -1.91 -5.31
CA VAL A 183 -13.16 -1.75 -6.41
C VAL A 183 -13.59 -2.51 -7.67
N THR A 184 -14.17 -3.71 -7.52
CA THR A 184 -14.50 -4.59 -8.66
C THR A 184 -15.41 -3.92 -9.69
N PRO A 185 -16.51 -3.24 -9.32
CA PRO A 185 -17.38 -2.59 -10.30
C PRO A 185 -16.68 -1.46 -11.08
N VAL A 186 -15.70 -0.78 -10.45
CA VAL A 186 -14.91 0.27 -11.10
C VAL A 186 -14.02 -0.34 -12.18
N ILE A 187 -13.30 -1.42 -11.83
CA ILE A 187 -12.46 -2.15 -12.78
C ILE A 187 -13.29 -2.70 -13.94
N ASP A 188 -14.43 -3.35 -13.64
CA ASP A 188 -15.33 -3.90 -14.66
C ASP A 188 -15.86 -2.82 -15.62
N SER A 189 -16.16 -1.63 -15.11
CA SER A 189 -16.60 -0.49 -15.92
C SER A 189 -15.51 -0.01 -16.87
N ILE A 190 -14.25 0.05 -16.41
CA ILE A 190 -13.10 0.46 -17.24
C ILE A 190 -12.88 -0.56 -18.36
N ILE A 191 -12.83 -1.85 -18.01
CA ILE A 191 -12.64 -2.94 -18.97
C ILE A 191 -13.77 -2.94 -20.01
N SER A 192 -15.02 -2.82 -19.57
CA SER A 192 -16.19 -2.79 -20.47
C SER A 192 -16.14 -1.59 -21.42
N THR A 193 -15.68 -0.43 -20.95
CA THR A 193 -15.55 0.77 -21.79
C THR A 193 -14.48 0.60 -22.86
N ARG A 194 -13.40 -0.15 -22.57
CA ARG A 194 -12.30 -0.41 -23.51
C ARG A 194 -12.62 -1.48 -24.56
N LEU A 195 -13.55 -2.39 -24.26
CA LEU A 195 -13.95 -3.47 -25.17
C LEU A 195 -15.07 -3.06 -26.15
N ASN A 196 -15.71 -1.91 -25.93
CA ASN A 196 -16.74 -1.33 -26.80
C ASN A 196 -16.14 -0.25 -27.72
#